data_AF-A0A4R5LBP1-F1
#
_entry.id   AF-A0A4R5LBP1-F1
#
_cell.length_a   1.000
_cell.length_b   1.000
_cell.length_c   1.000
_cell.angle_alpha   90.00
_cell.angle_beta   90.00
_cell.angle_gamma   90.00
#
_symmetry.space_group_name_H-M   'P 1'
#
loop_
_entity.id
_entity.type
_entity.pdbx_description
1 polymer ?
#
loop_
_entity_poly.entity_id
_entity_poly.type
_entity_poly.pdbx_seq_one_letter_code
_entity_poly.pdbx_strand_id
1 'polypeptide(L)'
;MNSLPRVALGVLAAACCFASAAAVAQPYDPSQPLTRAQVRADLIEWRQAGYDPLDWIDYPENAQRAGAIVAQRRAARAGAGAPAGQMQQ
;
A
#
# COMPACT_ATOMS: atom_id res chain seq x y z
N MET A 1 -28.85 32.93 -0.98
CA MET A 1 -28.04 32.21 -1.99
C MET A 1 -26.69 31.91 -1.34
N ASN A 2 -26.59 30.77 -0.67
CA ASN A 2 -25.45 30.46 0.19
C ASN A 2 -24.29 29.99 -0.69
N SER A 3 -23.27 30.83 -0.83
CA SER A 3 -22.08 30.53 -1.61
C SER A 3 -21.28 29.41 -0.91
N LEU A 4 -21.42 28.18 -1.40
CA LEU A 4 -20.59 27.04 -0.99
C LEU A 4 -19.11 27.43 -1.17
N PRO A 5 -18.28 27.38 -0.11
CA PRO A 5 -16.90 27.84 -0.19
C PRO A 5 -16.11 26.88 -1.08
N ARG A 6 -15.64 27.38 -2.22
CA ARG A 6 -14.77 26.67 -3.18
C ARG A 6 -13.53 26.07 -2.51
N VAL A 7 -13.13 26.64 -1.37
CA VAL A 7 -12.05 26.14 -0.49
C VAL A 7 -12.42 24.79 0.14
N ALA A 8 -13.66 24.60 0.59
CA ALA A 8 -14.12 23.31 1.13
C ALA A 8 -14.17 22.23 0.05
N LEU A 9 -14.54 22.59 -1.19
CA LEU A 9 -14.53 21.66 -2.32
C LEU A 9 -13.08 21.28 -2.72
N GLY A 10 -12.14 22.23 -2.65
CA GLY A 10 -10.72 21.99 -2.93
C GLY A 10 -10.06 21.07 -1.90
N VAL A 11 -10.35 21.27 -0.61
CA VAL A 11 -9.86 20.38 0.48
C VAL A 11 -10.43 18.96 0.34
N LEU A 12 -11.71 18.84 -0.02
CA LEU A 12 -12.36 17.54 -0.22
C LEU A 12 -11.79 16.80 -1.45
N ALA A 13 -11.52 17.52 -2.54
CA ALA A 13 -10.92 16.95 -3.75
C ALA A 13 -9.48 16.46 -3.53
N ALA A 14 -8.67 17.20 -2.76
CA ALA A 14 -7.33 16.76 -2.37
C ALA A 14 -7.39 15.47 -1.52
N ALA A 15 -8.30 15.40 -0.54
CA ALA A 15 -8.47 14.21 0.31
C ALA A 15 -8.86 12.94 -0.50
N CYS A 16 -9.67 13.06 -1.56
CA CYS A 16 -10.02 11.93 -2.41
C CYS A 16 -8.84 11.36 -3.21
N CYS A 17 -7.85 12.18 -3.59
CA CYS A 17 -6.66 11.69 -4.29
C CYS A 17 -5.68 10.96 -3.37
N PHE A 18 -5.64 11.30 -2.07
CA PHE A 18 -4.80 10.60 -1.08
C PHE A 18 -5.45 9.33 -0.51
N ALA A 19 -6.78 9.15 -0.65
CA ALA A 19 -7.46 7.95 -0.18
C ALA A 19 -6.95 6.66 -0.86
N SER A 20 -6.44 6.75 -2.09
CA SER A 20 -5.83 5.61 -2.79
C SER A 20 -4.46 5.19 -2.24
N ALA A 21 -3.74 6.09 -1.56
CA ALA A 21 -2.45 5.79 -0.94
C ALA A 21 -2.59 5.08 0.42
N ALA A 22 -3.76 5.16 1.07
CA ALA A 22 -4.00 4.43 2.33
C ALA A 22 -4.23 2.92 2.12
N ALA A 23 -4.61 2.50 0.90
CA ALA A 23 -4.88 1.09 0.60
C ALA A 23 -3.61 0.23 0.46
N VAL A 24 -2.42 0.82 0.35
CA VAL A 24 -1.14 0.10 0.12
C VAL A 24 -0.37 -0.25 1.40
N ALA A 25 -0.98 -0.09 2.56
CA ALA A 25 -0.33 -0.31 3.86
C ALA A 25 -1.21 -1.01 4.91
N GLN A 26 -2.36 -1.55 4.52
CA GLN A 26 -3.21 -2.29 5.46
C GLN A 26 -2.55 -3.64 5.78
N PRO A 27 -2.38 -4.00 7.08
CA PRO A 27 -2.00 -5.35 7.47
C PRO A 27 -2.97 -6.37 6.86
N TYR A 28 -2.45 -7.53 6.45
CA TYR A 28 -3.31 -8.61 5.98
C TYR A 28 -4.13 -9.15 7.15
N ASP A 29 -5.42 -8.85 7.15
CA ASP A 29 -6.41 -9.41 8.06
C ASP A 29 -7.13 -10.56 7.34
N PRO A 30 -6.91 -11.83 7.73
CA PRO A 30 -7.56 -12.97 7.07
C PRO A 30 -9.08 -12.97 7.23
N SER A 31 -9.64 -12.15 8.14
CA SER A 31 -11.09 -11.99 8.34
C SER A 31 -11.71 -10.96 7.38
N GLN A 32 -10.91 -10.14 6.69
CA GLN A 32 -11.38 -9.20 5.69
C GLN A 32 -10.88 -9.54 4.29
N PRO A 33 -11.76 -9.94 3.35
CA PRO A 33 -11.33 -10.21 1.98
C PRO A 33 -10.82 -8.93 1.31
N LEU A 34 -9.70 -9.04 0.60
CA LEU A 34 -9.15 -7.94 -0.17
C LEU A 34 -10.09 -7.52 -1.30
N THR A 35 -10.17 -6.21 -1.53
CA THR A 35 -10.83 -5.67 -2.71
C THR A 35 -10.02 -5.96 -3.97
N ARG A 36 -10.67 -5.98 -5.13
CA ARG A 36 -9.98 -6.16 -6.43
C ARG A 36 -8.90 -5.10 -6.68
N ALA A 37 -9.10 -3.89 -6.17
CA ALA A 37 -8.11 -2.81 -6.28
C ALA A 37 -6.87 -3.10 -5.44
N GLN A 38 -7.04 -3.57 -4.19
CA GLN A 38 -5.94 -3.96 -3.31
C GLN A 38 -5.15 -5.13 -3.88
N VAL A 39 -5.81 -6.19 -4.36
CA VAL A 39 -5.13 -7.34 -4.99
C VAL A 39 -4.28 -6.91 -6.20
N ARG A 40 -4.78 -5.96 -7.01
CA ARG A 40 -4.00 -5.41 -8.14
C ARG A 40 -2.79 -4.63 -7.65
N ALA A 41 -2.95 -3.81 -6.62
CA ALA A 41 -1.85 -3.06 -6.03
C ALA A 41 -0.77 -3.98 -5.46
N ASP A 42 -1.17 -5.03 -4.72
CA ASP A 42 -0.28 -6.06 -4.22
C ASP A 42 0.48 -6.74 -5.38
N LEU A 43 -0.23 -7.19 -6.42
CA LEU A 43 0.42 -7.84 -7.56
C LEU A 43 1.44 -6.93 -8.26
N ILE A 44 1.17 -5.63 -8.36
CA ILE A 44 2.12 -4.66 -8.92
C ILE A 44 3.38 -4.57 -8.05
N GLU A 45 3.22 -4.50 -6.73
CA GLU A 45 4.34 -4.46 -5.79
C GLU A 45 5.23 -5.72 -5.91
N TRP A 46 4.60 -6.90 -6.02
CA TRP A 46 5.30 -8.17 -6.21
C TRP A 46 6.04 -8.23 -7.55
N ARG A 47 5.44 -7.76 -8.65
CA ARG A 47 6.14 -7.68 -9.95
C ARG A 47 7.32 -6.71 -9.91
N GLN A 48 7.19 -5.58 -9.20
CA GLN A 48 8.30 -4.65 -8.95
C GLN A 48 9.39 -5.23 -8.04
N ALA A 49 9.11 -6.32 -7.34
CA ALA A 49 10.08 -7.08 -6.56
C ALA A 49 10.69 -8.26 -7.35
N GLY A 50 10.33 -8.40 -8.64
CA GLY A 50 10.87 -9.43 -9.52
C GLY A 50 10.05 -10.73 -9.56
N TYR A 51 8.83 -10.74 -9.03
CA TYR A 51 7.93 -11.88 -9.21
C TYR A 51 7.42 -11.97 -10.66
N ASP A 52 7.66 -13.10 -11.30
CA ASP A 52 7.04 -13.47 -12.58
C ASP A 52 6.17 -14.73 -12.39
N PRO A 53 4.84 -14.65 -12.53
CA PRO A 53 3.96 -15.81 -12.40
C PRO A 53 4.11 -16.83 -13.54
N LEU A 54 4.76 -16.47 -14.65
CA LEU A 54 5.00 -17.38 -15.78
C LEU A 54 6.37 -18.07 -15.69
N ASP A 55 7.21 -17.67 -14.75
CA ASP A 55 8.47 -18.33 -14.46
C ASP A 55 8.23 -19.54 -13.54
N TRP A 56 7.86 -20.65 -14.17
CA TRP A 56 7.64 -21.93 -13.51
C TRP A 56 8.94 -22.71 -13.30
N ILE A 57 10.04 -22.29 -13.92
CA ILE A 57 11.35 -22.95 -13.83
C ILE A 57 11.98 -22.66 -12.47
N ASP A 58 11.98 -21.39 -12.05
CA ASP A 58 12.56 -20.96 -10.76
C ASP A 58 11.49 -20.85 -9.65
N TYR A 59 10.36 -21.56 -9.79
CA TYR A 59 9.35 -21.65 -8.74
C TYR A 59 9.69 -22.80 -7.77
N PRO A 60 9.65 -22.56 -6.43
CA PRO A 60 9.10 -21.40 -5.73
C PRO A 60 10.08 -20.26 -5.40
N GLU A 61 11.36 -20.36 -5.77
CA GLU A 61 12.42 -19.44 -5.38
C GLU A 61 12.17 -17.99 -5.81
N ASN A 62 11.60 -17.79 -7.00
CA ASN A 62 11.23 -16.47 -7.52
C ASN A 62 10.17 -15.78 -6.63
N ALA A 63 9.15 -16.51 -6.19
CA ALA A 63 8.08 -16.02 -5.33
C ALA A 63 8.60 -15.73 -3.93
N GLN A 64 9.44 -16.61 -3.35
CA GLN A 64 10.02 -16.40 -2.03
C GLN A 64 10.92 -15.16 -1.98
N ARG A 65 11.77 -14.99 -3.00
CA ARG A 65 12.67 -13.83 -3.13
C ARG A 65 11.89 -12.52 -3.25
N ALA A 66 10.89 -12.48 -4.13
CA ALA A 66 10.03 -11.31 -4.28
C ALA A 66 9.27 -11.01 -2.99
N GLY A 67 8.73 -12.03 -2.31
CA GLY A 67 8.04 -11.91 -1.03
C GLY A 67 8.92 -11.29 0.06
N ALA A 68 10.18 -11.71 0.15
CA ALA A 68 11.14 -11.13 1.10
C ALA A 68 11.38 -9.63 0.84
N ILE A 69 11.53 -9.24 -0.42
CA ILE A 69 11.70 -7.83 -0.82
C ILE A 69 10.45 -7.01 -0.49
N VAL A 70 9.26 -7.53 -0.79
CA VAL A 70 7.97 -6.88 -0.48
C VAL A 70 7.84 -6.68 1.04
N ALA A 71 8.13 -7.70 1.84
CA ALA A 71 8.08 -7.61 3.30
C ALA A 71 9.02 -6.51 3.83
N GLN A 72 10.25 -6.44 3.32
CA GLN A 72 11.22 -5.39 3.69
C GLN A 72 10.70 -3.99 3.32
N ARG A 73 10.15 -3.81 2.11
CA ARG A 73 9.58 -2.52 1.66
C ARG A 73 8.42 -2.07 2.55
N ARG A 74 7.53 -2.99 2.91
CA ARG A 74 6.39 -2.72 3.80
C ARG A 74 6.84 -2.37 5.21
N ALA A 75 7.82 -3.09 5.75
CA ALA A 75 8.43 -2.77 7.06
C ALA A 75 9.07 -1.37 7.07
N ALA A 76 9.82 -1.01 6.02
CA ALA A 76 10.40 0.32 5.89
C ALA A 76 9.34 1.43 5.84
N ARG A 77 8.23 1.22 5.12
CA ARG A 77 7.10 2.17 5.07
C ARG A 77 6.39 2.31 6.42
N ALA A 78 6.22 1.20 7.16
CA ALA A 78 5.65 1.22 8.49
C ALA A 78 6.52 2.00 9.49
N GLY A 79 7.85 1.84 9.42
CA GLY A 79 8.80 2.60 10.24
C GLY A 79 8.86 4.09 9.90
N ALA A 80 8.73 4.46 8.62
CA ALA A 80 8.71 5.85 8.17
C ALA A 80 7.44 6.64 8.56
N GLY A 81 6.36 5.95 8.94
CA GLY A 81 5.10 6.55 9.36
C GLY A 81 4.96 6.76 10.88
N ALA A 82 5.92 6.32 11.69
CA ALA A 82 5.90 6.58 13.13
C ALA A 82 6.20 8.07 13.39
N PRO A 83 5.31 8.83 14.03
CA PRO A 83 5.59 10.23 14.35
C PRO A 83 6.82 10.27 15.26
N ALA A 84 7.84 11.04 14.87
CA ALA A 84 9.10 11.26 15.59
C ALA A 84 8.95 11.93 16.98
N GLY A 85 7.77 11.88 17.60
CA GLY A 85 7.42 12.59 18.84
C GLY A 85 6.98 11.70 20.01
N GLN A 86 7.08 10.37 19.93
CA GLN A 86 6.72 9.48 21.06
C GLN A 86 7.88 8.69 21.67
N MET A 87 9.12 8.95 21.24
CA MET A 87 10.31 8.34 21.83
C MET A 87 11.00 9.31 22.83
N GLN A 88 10.20 9.99 23.65
CA GLN A 88 10.69 10.81 24.78
C GLN A 88 9.61 10.91 25.87
N GLN A 89 9.43 9.84 26.64
CA GLN A 89 8.85 9.84 27.99
C GLN A 89 9.58 8.78 28.80
#